data_AF-A0A438IYI1-F1
#
_entry.id   AF-A0A438IYI1-F1
#
_cell.length_a   1.000
_cell.length_b   1.000
_cell.length_c   1.000
_cell.angle_alpha   90.00
_cell.angle_beta   90.00
_cell.angle_gamma   90.00
#
_symmetry.space_group_name_H-M   'P 1'
#
loop_
_entity.id
_entity.type
_entity.pdbx_description
1 polymer ?
#
loop_
_entity_poly.entity_id
_entity_poly.type
_entity_poly.pdbx_seq_one_letter_code
_entity_poly.pdbx_strand_id
1 'polypeptide(L)'
;MNALAATNRNFRHASRILGLDSKLEKSLLIPFREIKVECTIPKDDGSLATYVGFRVQHDNARGPMKGGIRYHPEVDPDEVNALAQLMTWKTAVVDIPYGGAKGGIGCTPKDLSMSELERLTRVFTQKIHDLIGTHTDVPAPDMGTNAQTMAWILDEYSKFHGHSPAVVTGKPIALGGSLGREAATGRGVVFATEALLAQHGKSIKGLTFVIQGFGNVGSWVARLIGERGGKIIAVSDVTGAVKNQNGLDIVDLLRHKEETGCLTNFSGGDHMDPNELLTHECDVLIPCALGGVLNKLSPCFPQKLGPCLSVSFFT
;
A
#
# COMPACT_ATOMS: atom_id res chain seq x y z
N MET A 1 -9.61 -7.67 14.05
CA MET A 1 -8.45 -8.45 14.53
C MET A 1 -7.25 -7.54 14.44
N ASN A 2 -6.43 -7.43 15.48
CA ASN A 2 -5.21 -6.61 15.44
C ASN A 2 -4.28 -7.06 14.29
N ALA A 3 -3.68 -6.12 13.56
CA ALA A 3 -2.91 -6.39 12.34
C ALA A 3 -1.66 -7.24 12.61
N LEU A 4 -0.95 -6.96 13.70
CA LEU A 4 0.23 -7.72 14.12
C LEU A 4 -0.14 -9.13 14.55
N ALA A 5 -1.23 -9.28 15.30
CA ALA A 5 -1.73 -10.60 15.70
C ALA A 5 -2.12 -11.48 14.48
N ALA A 6 -2.77 -10.89 13.48
CA ALA A 6 -3.12 -11.58 12.23
C ALA A 6 -1.87 -12.03 11.46
N THR A 7 -0.88 -11.14 11.34
CA THR A 7 0.37 -11.41 10.62
C THR A 7 1.20 -12.49 11.33
N ASN A 8 1.35 -12.39 12.66
CA ASN A 8 2.05 -13.37 13.47
C ASN A 8 1.38 -14.76 13.42
N ARG A 9 0.05 -14.82 13.29
CA ARG A 9 -0.67 -16.08 13.10
C ARG A 9 -0.26 -16.75 11.78
N ASN A 10 -0.17 -16.00 10.69
CA ASN A 10 0.26 -16.51 9.38
C ASN A 10 1.71 -16.98 9.41
N PHE A 11 2.61 -16.19 10.00
CA PHE A 11 4.01 -16.57 10.17
C PHE A 11 4.15 -17.89 10.95
N ARG A 12 3.50 -17.99 12.12
CA ARG A 12 3.53 -19.23 12.92
C ARG A 12 2.98 -20.44 12.17
N HIS A 13 2.00 -20.26 11.29
CA HIS A 13 1.51 -21.33 10.44
C HIS A 13 2.58 -21.78 9.43
N ALA A 14 3.23 -20.82 8.75
CA ALA A 14 4.33 -21.11 7.83
C ALA A 14 5.52 -21.78 8.53
N SER A 15 5.92 -21.31 9.71
CA SER A 15 7.01 -21.89 10.50
C SER A 15 6.76 -23.37 10.86
N ARG A 16 5.51 -23.74 11.16
CA ARG A 16 5.13 -25.15 11.40
C ARG A 16 5.24 -26.01 10.14
N ILE A 17 4.84 -25.48 8.99
CA ILE A 17 4.97 -26.20 7.70
C ILE A 17 6.44 -26.47 7.40
N LEU A 18 7.32 -25.51 7.70
CA LEU A 18 8.76 -25.64 7.49
C LEU A 18 9.47 -26.50 8.55
N GLY A 19 8.80 -26.85 9.65
CA GLY A 19 9.44 -27.52 10.79
C GLY A 19 10.55 -26.66 11.41
N LEU A 20 10.36 -25.34 11.45
CA LEU A 20 11.39 -24.39 11.85
C LEU A 20 11.74 -24.56 13.34
N ASP A 21 13.03 -24.45 13.69
CA ASP A 21 13.45 -24.46 15.09
C ASP A 21 12.82 -23.30 15.86
N SER A 22 12.37 -23.58 17.09
CA SER A 22 11.62 -22.59 17.89
C SER A 22 12.45 -21.35 18.28
N LYS A 23 13.78 -21.47 18.39
CA LYS A 23 14.65 -20.33 18.67
C LYS A 23 14.79 -19.44 17.44
N LEU A 24 14.92 -20.06 16.26
CA LEU A 24 14.95 -19.34 14.99
C LEU A 24 13.59 -18.68 14.69
N GLU A 25 12.48 -19.37 14.91
CA GLU A 25 11.13 -18.81 14.80
C GLU A 25 10.98 -17.56 15.67
N LYS A 26 11.41 -17.62 16.93
CA LYS A 26 11.35 -16.48 17.84
C LYS A 26 12.22 -15.32 17.36
N SER A 27 13.42 -15.60 16.86
CA SER A 27 14.32 -14.56 16.32
C SER A 27 13.71 -13.86 15.11
N LEU A 28 13.12 -14.61 14.18
CA LEU A 28 12.49 -14.08 12.96
C LEU A 28 11.18 -13.33 13.20
N LEU A 29 10.57 -13.50 14.39
CA LEU A 29 9.36 -12.78 14.78
C LEU A 29 9.66 -11.41 15.41
N ILE A 30 10.83 -11.26 16.03
CA ILE A 30 11.21 -10.04 16.75
C ILE A 30 11.87 -9.07 15.76
N PRO A 31 11.38 -7.83 15.63
CA PRO A 31 12.01 -6.86 14.75
C PRO A 31 13.43 -6.53 15.21
N PHE A 32 14.35 -6.36 14.26
CA PHE A 32 15.72 -5.93 14.50
C PHE A 32 15.79 -4.61 15.27
N ARG A 33 14.91 -3.65 14.96
CA ARG A 33 14.82 -2.35 15.63
C ARG A 33 13.45 -1.70 15.44
N GLU A 34 12.94 -1.07 16.49
CA GLU A 34 11.72 -0.26 16.48
C GLU A 34 12.03 1.16 16.94
N ILE A 35 11.64 2.17 16.17
CA ILE A 35 11.89 3.58 16.49
C ILE A 35 10.57 4.35 16.49
N LYS A 36 10.37 5.15 17.54
CA LYS A 36 9.31 6.14 17.68
C LYS A 36 9.94 7.52 17.86
N VAL A 37 9.53 8.49 17.05
CA VAL A 37 10.08 9.86 17.06
C VAL A 37 8.99 10.91 17.15
N GLU A 38 9.28 12.00 17.85
CA GLU A 38 8.44 13.19 17.87
C GLU A 38 8.71 14.05 16.62
N CYS A 39 7.65 14.44 15.92
CA CYS A 39 7.69 15.31 14.75
C CYS A 39 6.83 16.55 15.01
N THR A 40 7.42 17.57 15.63
CA THR A 40 6.75 18.84 15.91
C THR A 40 7.04 19.87 14.83
N ILE A 41 6.00 20.48 14.26
CA ILE A 41 6.09 21.50 13.21
C ILE A 41 5.27 22.74 13.57
N PRO A 42 5.68 23.93 13.11
CA PRO A 42 4.77 25.07 13.05
C PRO A 42 3.74 24.86 11.93
N LYS A 43 2.47 25.09 12.26
CA LYS A 43 1.36 25.22 11.31
C LYS A 43 1.41 26.57 10.59
N ASP A 44 0.64 26.70 9.51
CA ASP A 44 0.59 27.93 8.73
C ASP A 44 0.00 29.12 9.52
N ASP A 45 -0.80 28.86 10.57
CA ASP A 45 -1.32 29.87 11.49
C ASP A 45 -0.34 30.26 12.63
N GLY A 46 0.86 29.67 12.64
CA GLY A 46 1.88 29.89 13.66
C GLY A 46 1.74 29.04 14.93
N SER A 47 0.65 28.27 15.08
CA SER A 47 0.51 27.29 16.16
C SER A 47 1.47 26.11 15.97
N LEU A 48 1.74 25.35 17.04
CA LEU A 48 2.56 24.13 16.96
C LEU A 48 1.65 22.91 16.90
N ALA A 49 1.99 21.98 15.99
CA ALA A 49 1.39 20.66 15.92
C ALA A 49 2.46 19.58 16.10
N THR A 50 2.17 18.61 16.97
CA THR A 50 3.06 17.49 17.25
C THR A 50 2.48 16.19 16.71
N TYR A 51 3.27 15.48 15.92
CA TYR A 51 2.94 14.18 15.37
C TYR A 51 3.91 13.12 15.92
N VAL A 52 3.48 11.86 15.86
CA VAL A 52 4.33 10.71 16.18
C VAL A 52 4.68 10.00 14.88
N GLY A 53 5.98 9.89 14.62
CA GLY A 53 6.54 9.11 13.52
C GLY A 53 7.09 7.78 14.01
N PHE A 54 7.05 6.78 13.13
CA PHE A 54 7.57 5.44 13.37
C PHE A 54 8.47 4.99 12.22
N ARG A 55 9.54 4.25 12.56
CA ARG A 55 10.27 3.42 11.61
C ARG A 55 10.58 2.09 12.28
N VAL A 56 10.06 1.00 11.72
CA VAL A 56 10.34 -0.36 12.15
C VAL A 56 11.22 -1.02 11.11
N GLN A 57 12.33 -1.57 11.57
CA GLN A 57 13.34 -2.31 10.84
C GLN A 57 13.24 -3.76 11.31
N HIS A 58 12.58 -4.62 10.52
CA HIS A 58 12.20 -5.96 10.97
C HIS A 58 13.33 -6.96 10.84
N ASP A 59 13.91 -7.11 9.64
CA ASP A 59 14.99 -8.06 9.39
C ASP A 59 15.86 -7.56 8.25
N ASN A 60 17.18 -7.77 8.35
CA ASN A 60 18.18 -7.34 7.38
C ASN A 60 19.07 -8.50 6.87
N ALA A 61 18.70 -9.75 7.13
CA ALA A 61 19.55 -10.91 6.85
C ALA A 61 19.84 -11.09 5.34
N ARG A 62 18.91 -10.68 4.47
CA ARG A 62 19.06 -10.76 2.99
C ARG A 62 19.62 -9.49 2.34
N GLY A 63 19.91 -8.44 3.11
CA GLY A 63 20.41 -7.17 2.59
C GLY A 63 19.80 -5.94 3.28
N PRO A 64 19.96 -4.74 2.69
CA PRO A 64 19.37 -3.51 3.22
C PRO A 64 17.87 -3.65 3.44
N MET A 65 17.30 -2.91 4.38
CA MET A 65 15.88 -2.99 4.63
C MET A 65 15.09 -2.15 3.62
N LYS A 66 13.86 -2.59 3.32
CA LYS A 66 13.01 -1.93 2.33
C LYS A 66 11.58 -1.83 2.83
N GLY A 67 11.02 -0.63 2.71
CA GLY A 67 9.57 -0.46 2.70
C GLY A 67 9.08 0.96 2.93
N GLY A 68 7.79 1.13 2.65
CA GLY A 68 7.16 2.44 2.47
C GLY A 68 6.98 3.25 3.75
N ILE A 69 6.59 4.51 3.59
CA ILE A 69 6.17 5.43 4.65
C ILE A 69 4.70 5.76 4.45
N ARG A 70 3.87 5.46 5.45
CA ARG A 70 2.41 5.70 5.43
C ARG A 70 2.05 6.97 6.20
N TYR A 71 1.25 7.85 5.62
CA TYR A 71 0.61 8.95 6.33
C TYR A 71 -0.88 8.67 6.42
N HIS A 72 -1.33 8.25 7.60
CA HIS A 72 -2.73 7.89 7.84
C HIS A 72 -3.05 8.07 9.34
N PRO A 73 -4.27 8.51 9.72
CA PRO A 73 -4.61 8.75 11.13
C PRO A 73 -4.58 7.48 11.99
N GLU A 74 -4.75 6.31 11.39
CA GLU A 74 -4.72 5.01 12.09
C GLU A 74 -3.31 4.42 12.25
N VAL A 75 -2.25 5.14 11.84
CA VAL A 75 -0.88 4.64 12.01
C VAL A 75 -0.54 4.49 13.50
N ASP A 76 -0.29 3.26 13.90
CA ASP A 76 0.13 2.88 15.25
C ASP A 76 1.34 1.91 15.22
N PRO A 77 1.98 1.62 16.37
CA PRO A 77 3.13 0.71 16.42
C PRO A 77 2.84 -0.70 15.91
N ASP A 78 1.63 -1.23 16.15
CA ASP A 78 1.26 -2.60 15.78
C ASP A 78 1.10 -2.73 14.26
N GLU A 79 0.47 -1.73 13.62
CA GLU A 79 0.32 -1.67 12.17
C GLU A 79 1.69 -1.59 11.48
N VAL A 80 2.57 -0.70 11.94
CA VAL A 80 3.90 -0.52 11.33
C VAL A 80 4.76 -1.78 11.51
N ASN A 81 4.68 -2.45 12.66
CA ASN A 81 5.35 -3.73 12.89
C ASN A 81 4.83 -4.83 11.95
N ALA A 82 3.50 -4.97 11.83
CA ALA A 82 2.88 -5.96 10.95
C ALA A 82 3.34 -5.76 9.49
N LEU A 83 3.33 -4.51 9.01
CA LEU A 83 3.73 -4.19 7.64
C LEU A 83 5.24 -4.35 7.42
N ALA A 84 6.09 -4.04 8.40
CA ALA A 84 7.54 -4.26 8.29
C ALA A 84 7.90 -5.76 8.22
N GLN A 85 7.21 -6.59 9.01
CA GLN A 85 7.30 -8.05 8.94
C GLN A 85 6.86 -8.56 7.56
N LEU A 86 5.72 -8.11 7.04
CA LEU A 86 5.28 -8.46 5.70
C LEU A 86 6.27 -8.05 4.60
N MET A 87 6.95 -6.91 4.77
CA MET A 87 8.00 -6.51 3.82
C MET A 87 9.17 -7.50 3.79
N THR A 88 9.58 -8.06 4.92
CA THR A 88 10.64 -9.09 5.00
C THR A 88 10.26 -10.31 4.16
N TRP A 89 9.03 -10.79 4.33
CA TRP A 89 8.56 -11.96 3.59
C TRP A 89 8.34 -11.64 2.11
N LYS A 90 7.79 -10.46 1.81
CA LYS A 90 7.53 -10.03 0.43
C LYS A 90 8.81 -9.95 -0.39
N THR A 91 9.88 -9.34 0.14
CA THR A 91 11.17 -9.23 -0.56
C THR A 91 11.83 -10.59 -0.75
N ALA A 92 11.65 -11.52 0.20
CA ALA A 92 12.09 -12.90 0.07
C ALA A 92 11.31 -13.68 -1.00
N VAL A 93 9.98 -13.54 -1.04
CA VAL A 93 9.11 -14.24 -2.01
C VAL A 93 9.43 -13.84 -3.45
N VAL A 94 9.71 -12.56 -3.71
CA VAL A 94 10.07 -12.08 -5.06
C VAL A 94 11.58 -12.08 -5.34
N ASP A 95 12.35 -12.71 -4.44
CA ASP A 95 13.79 -12.92 -4.53
C ASP A 95 14.63 -11.67 -4.87
N ILE A 96 14.34 -10.55 -4.20
CA ILE A 96 15.17 -9.34 -4.29
C ILE A 96 16.04 -9.20 -3.03
N PRO A 97 17.28 -8.67 -3.12
CA PRO A 97 18.27 -8.67 -2.03
C PRO A 97 17.98 -7.58 -0.99
N TYR A 98 16.81 -7.65 -0.37
CA TYR A 98 16.36 -6.74 0.68
C TYR A 98 15.74 -7.49 1.85
N GLY A 99 15.95 -6.94 3.03
CA GLY A 99 15.15 -7.21 4.22
C GLY A 99 13.85 -6.40 4.25
N GLY A 100 13.20 -6.33 5.41
CA GLY A 100 11.93 -5.63 5.58
C GLY A 100 11.97 -4.46 6.57
N ALA A 101 11.39 -3.33 6.17
CA ALA A 101 11.10 -2.20 7.05
C ALA A 101 9.78 -1.56 6.68
N LYS A 102 9.21 -0.75 7.58
CA LYS A 102 8.07 0.13 7.28
C LYS A 102 8.15 1.34 8.19
N GLY A 103 7.62 2.47 7.75
CA GLY A 103 7.45 3.63 8.60
C GLY A 103 6.08 4.26 8.39
N GLY A 104 5.79 5.25 9.23
CA GLY A 104 4.58 6.05 9.06
C GLY A 104 4.48 7.18 10.07
N ILE A 105 3.54 8.08 9.82
CA ILE A 105 3.18 9.18 10.71
C ILE A 105 1.66 9.14 10.88
N GLY A 106 1.21 9.19 12.14
CA GLY A 106 -0.20 9.33 12.48
C GLY A 106 -0.72 10.73 12.14
N CYS A 107 -1.14 10.95 10.90
CA CYS A 107 -1.70 12.22 10.45
C CYS A 107 -2.73 12.02 9.33
N THR A 108 -3.57 13.03 9.11
CA THR A 108 -4.50 13.11 7.97
C THR A 108 -3.91 14.09 6.94
N PRO A 109 -3.31 13.63 5.82
CA PRO A 109 -2.64 14.53 4.88
C PRO A 109 -3.56 15.59 4.27
N LYS A 110 -4.87 15.32 4.18
CA LYS A 110 -5.87 16.26 3.64
C LYS A 110 -6.11 17.47 4.56
N ASP A 111 -5.80 17.33 5.84
CA ASP A 111 -5.98 18.41 6.83
C ASP A 111 -4.73 19.31 6.91
N LEU A 112 -3.69 18.98 6.14
CA LEU A 112 -2.43 19.70 6.08
C LEU A 112 -2.31 20.44 4.75
N SER A 113 -1.82 21.67 4.81
CA SER A 113 -1.39 22.36 3.60
C SER A 113 -0.17 21.67 2.98
N MET A 114 0.11 21.94 1.71
CA MET A 114 1.31 21.41 1.05
C MET A 114 2.59 21.82 1.80
N SER A 115 2.62 23.06 2.32
CA SER A 115 3.73 23.59 3.11
C SER A 115 3.89 22.88 4.45
N GLU A 116 2.79 22.60 5.14
CA GLU A 116 2.78 21.82 6.39
C GLU A 116 3.23 20.38 6.15
N LEU A 117 2.77 19.76 5.06
CA LEU A 117 3.14 18.40 4.69
C LEU A 117 4.62 18.28 4.34
N GLU A 118 5.18 19.27 3.64
CA GLU A 118 6.62 19.37 3.39
C GLU A 118 7.40 19.48 4.70
N ARG A 119 7.03 20.42 5.59
CA ARG A 119 7.67 20.59 6.89
C ARG A 119 7.64 19.31 7.71
N LEU A 120 6.49 18.63 7.76
CA LEU A 120 6.33 17.35 8.47
C LEU A 120 7.26 16.27 7.90
N THR A 121 7.32 16.16 6.58
CA THR A 121 8.17 15.17 5.89
C THR A 121 9.65 15.43 6.15
N ARG A 122 10.08 16.69 6.14
CA ARG A 122 11.45 17.09 6.42
C ARG A 122 11.82 16.83 7.87
N VAL A 123 11.00 17.27 8.83
CA VAL A 123 11.21 17.00 10.26
C VAL A 123 11.29 15.50 10.52
N PHE A 124 10.38 14.70 9.96
CA PHE A 124 10.45 13.25 10.10
C PHE A 124 11.76 12.67 9.55
N THR A 125 12.21 13.13 8.38
CA THR A 125 13.50 12.72 7.79
C THR A 125 14.68 13.09 8.69
N GLN A 126 14.69 14.29 9.27
CA GLN A 126 15.69 14.73 10.25
C GLN A 126 15.70 13.89 11.54
N LYS A 127 14.60 13.19 11.85
CA LYS A 127 14.53 12.29 13.02
C LYS A 127 14.97 10.86 12.72
N ILE A 128 15.12 10.49 11.44
CA ILE A 128 15.45 9.11 11.03
C ILE A 128 16.64 9.01 10.07
N HIS A 129 17.30 10.12 9.72
CA HIS A 129 18.37 10.15 8.69
C HIS A 129 19.60 9.32 9.07
N ASP A 130 19.78 9.01 10.36
CA ASP A 130 20.82 8.15 10.93
C ASP A 130 20.43 6.66 10.89
N LEU A 131 19.16 6.36 10.66
CA LEU A 131 18.61 5.00 10.59
C LEU A 131 18.51 4.49 9.15
N ILE A 132 18.32 5.40 8.20
CA ILE A 132 18.14 5.10 6.77
C ILE A 132 19.43 5.34 5.98
N GLY A 133 19.51 4.76 4.78
CA GLY A 133 20.69 4.85 3.94
C GLY A 133 20.61 3.89 2.75
N THR A 134 21.38 4.17 1.71
CA THR A 134 21.42 3.37 0.46
C THR A 134 21.68 1.88 0.67
N HIS A 135 22.50 1.54 1.66
CA HIS A 135 22.85 0.17 2.02
C HIS A 135 22.35 -0.25 3.41
N THR A 136 21.45 0.53 4.00
CA THR A 136 20.95 0.29 5.36
C THR A 136 19.45 0.07 5.35
N ASP A 137 18.68 1.08 4.95
CA ASP A 137 17.23 1.06 4.91
C ASP A 137 16.74 2.10 3.90
N VAL A 138 15.95 1.68 2.92
CA VAL A 138 15.56 2.49 1.76
C VAL A 138 14.04 2.68 1.75
N PRO A 139 13.52 3.86 2.15
CA PRO A 139 12.09 4.15 2.10
C PRO A 139 11.46 4.14 0.68
N ALA A 140 10.12 4.18 0.67
CA ALA A 140 9.29 4.24 -0.54
C ALA A 140 7.95 4.94 -0.22
N PRO A 141 7.14 5.26 -1.24
CA PRO A 141 5.76 5.64 -1.04
C PRO A 141 4.94 4.50 -0.43
N ASP A 142 3.92 4.89 0.31
CA ASP A 142 2.81 4.06 0.79
C ASP A 142 1.52 4.90 0.81
N MET A 143 0.48 4.45 1.50
CA MET A 143 -0.77 5.20 1.61
C MET A 143 -0.52 6.60 2.20
N GLY A 144 -1.06 7.63 1.55
CA GLY A 144 -0.90 9.03 1.97
C GLY A 144 0.44 9.68 1.60
N THR A 145 1.35 8.95 0.93
CA THR A 145 2.62 9.50 0.42
C THR A 145 2.81 9.16 -1.06
N ASN A 146 3.67 9.93 -1.75
CA ASN A 146 3.84 9.80 -3.20
C ASN A 146 5.25 10.25 -3.64
N ALA A 147 5.43 10.45 -4.94
CA ALA A 147 6.70 10.89 -5.52
C ALA A 147 7.17 12.25 -4.97
N GLN A 148 6.26 13.19 -4.70
CA GLN A 148 6.60 14.47 -4.08
C GLN A 148 7.15 14.27 -2.66
N THR A 149 6.51 13.39 -1.87
CA THR A 149 7.02 13.05 -0.54
C THR A 149 8.43 12.47 -0.62
N MET A 150 8.70 11.58 -1.58
CA MET A 150 10.03 11.00 -1.77
C MET A 150 11.06 12.04 -2.24
N ALA A 151 10.65 13.05 -3.02
CA ALA A 151 11.52 14.15 -3.41
C ALA A 151 11.98 14.96 -2.19
N TRP A 152 11.07 15.28 -1.26
CA TRP A 152 11.43 15.97 -0.02
C TRP A 152 12.34 15.14 0.89
N ILE A 153 12.09 13.83 1.01
CA ILE A 153 12.98 12.95 1.80
C ILE A 153 14.37 12.89 1.17
N LEU A 154 14.47 12.74 -0.16
CA LEU A 154 15.75 12.75 -0.86
C LEU A 154 16.50 14.06 -0.60
N ASP A 155 15.83 15.19 -0.78
CA ASP A 155 16.43 16.52 -0.61
C ASP A 155 16.90 16.73 0.84
N GLU A 156 16.05 16.41 1.82
CA GLU A 156 16.37 16.60 3.22
C GLU A 156 17.51 15.67 3.68
N TYR A 157 17.46 14.39 3.33
CA TYR A 157 18.55 13.44 3.64
C TYR A 157 19.88 13.89 3.03
N SER A 158 19.84 14.43 1.81
CA SER A 158 21.06 14.87 1.10
C SER A 158 21.78 16.03 1.80
N LYS A 159 21.09 16.81 2.64
CA LYS A 159 21.73 17.87 3.46
C LYS A 159 22.64 17.30 4.56
N PHE A 160 22.33 16.11 5.06
CA PHE A 160 23.10 15.45 6.12
C PHE A 160 24.24 14.60 5.57
N HIS A 161 24.03 13.97 4.41
CA HIS A 161 24.90 12.89 3.91
C HIS A 161 25.42 13.10 2.49
N GLY A 162 25.16 14.25 1.89
CA GLY A 162 25.45 14.51 0.47
C GLY A 162 24.45 13.85 -0.47
N HIS A 163 24.53 14.20 -1.77
CA HIS A 163 23.55 13.78 -2.77
C HIS A 163 23.44 12.25 -2.87
N SER A 164 22.29 11.71 -2.45
CA SER A 164 22.09 10.27 -2.24
C SER A 164 20.81 9.76 -2.93
N PRO A 165 20.72 9.76 -4.27
CA PRO A 165 19.48 9.47 -5.00
C PRO A 165 18.90 8.08 -4.70
N ALA A 166 19.72 7.09 -4.34
CA ALA A 166 19.27 5.74 -4.03
C ALA A 166 18.74 5.55 -2.58
N VAL A 167 18.76 6.58 -1.74
CA VAL A 167 18.26 6.49 -0.35
C VAL A 167 16.75 6.27 -0.28
N VAL A 168 16.00 6.71 -1.29
CA VAL A 168 14.56 6.48 -1.42
C VAL A 168 14.18 6.06 -2.84
N THR A 169 13.14 5.24 -2.95
CA THR A 169 12.55 4.80 -4.23
C THR A 169 11.19 5.46 -4.47
N GLY A 170 10.63 5.36 -5.68
CA GLY A 170 9.34 5.99 -5.98
C GLY A 170 9.42 7.51 -6.14
N LYS A 171 10.61 8.03 -6.49
CA LYS A 171 10.87 9.44 -6.78
C LYS A 171 10.29 9.86 -8.14
N PRO A 172 10.14 11.18 -8.40
CA PRO A 172 9.88 11.69 -9.73
C PRO A 172 10.98 11.30 -10.71
N ILE A 173 10.66 11.16 -12.00
CA ILE A 173 11.63 10.80 -13.05
C ILE A 173 12.81 11.80 -13.08
N ALA A 174 12.52 13.10 -12.95
CA ALA A 174 13.52 14.16 -12.91
C ALA A 174 14.56 14.03 -11.78
N LEU A 175 14.25 13.26 -10.73
CA LEU A 175 15.13 13.03 -9.57
C LEU A 175 15.66 11.59 -9.51
N GLY A 176 15.77 10.90 -10.65
CA GLY A 176 16.24 9.51 -10.71
C GLY A 176 15.17 8.49 -10.33
N GLY A 177 13.89 8.80 -10.58
CA GLY A 177 12.80 7.84 -10.56
C GLY A 177 12.88 6.86 -11.73
N SER A 178 12.42 5.62 -11.53
CA SER A 178 12.34 4.63 -12.60
C SER A 178 11.05 4.79 -13.39
N LEU A 179 11.15 4.72 -14.71
CA LEU A 179 9.98 4.56 -15.58
C LEU A 179 9.18 3.30 -15.16
N GLY A 180 7.86 3.38 -15.28
CA GLY A 180 6.95 2.30 -14.89
C GLY A 180 6.76 2.07 -13.39
N ARG A 181 7.53 2.76 -12.51
CA ARG A 181 7.45 2.56 -11.04
C ARG A 181 6.06 2.88 -10.48
N GLU A 182 5.40 3.90 -11.00
CA GLU A 182 4.07 4.32 -10.57
C GLU A 182 3.03 3.21 -10.81
N ALA A 183 3.07 2.62 -12.01
CA ALA A 183 2.19 1.53 -12.43
C ALA A 183 2.59 0.15 -11.88
N ALA A 184 3.79 0.01 -11.31
CA ALA A 184 4.40 -1.30 -11.04
C ALA A 184 3.55 -2.21 -10.13
N THR A 185 2.98 -1.66 -9.05
CA THR A 185 2.16 -2.47 -8.13
C THR A 185 0.88 -2.95 -8.81
N GLY A 186 0.15 -2.06 -9.50
CA GLY A 186 -1.07 -2.44 -10.21
C GLY A 186 -0.81 -3.42 -11.34
N ARG A 187 0.32 -3.25 -12.05
CA ARG A 187 0.77 -4.19 -13.08
C ARG A 187 1.12 -5.57 -12.50
N GLY A 188 1.78 -5.60 -11.34
CA GLY A 188 2.07 -6.85 -10.62
C GLY A 188 0.79 -7.58 -10.21
N VAL A 189 -0.26 -6.85 -9.78
CA VAL A 189 -1.57 -7.44 -9.49
C VAL A 189 -2.16 -8.09 -10.73
N VAL A 190 -2.13 -7.40 -11.86
CA VAL A 190 -2.63 -7.93 -13.14
C VAL A 190 -1.86 -9.19 -13.54
N PHE A 191 -0.53 -9.19 -13.45
CA PHE A 191 0.29 -10.36 -13.77
C PHE A 191 -0.01 -11.56 -12.88
N ALA A 192 -0.18 -11.35 -11.57
CA ALA A 192 -0.55 -12.43 -10.66
C ALA A 192 -1.96 -12.97 -10.95
N THR A 193 -2.90 -12.09 -11.27
CA THR A 193 -4.26 -12.47 -11.70
C THR A 193 -4.23 -13.29 -12.98
N GLU A 194 -3.47 -12.88 -14.00
CA GLU A 194 -3.29 -13.64 -15.24
C GLU A 194 -2.70 -15.04 -14.98
N ALA A 195 -1.65 -15.11 -14.16
CA ALA A 195 -1.02 -16.38 -13.80
C ALA A 195 -1.99 -17.33 -13.08
N LEU A 196 -2.79 -16.82 -12.14
CA LEU A 196 -3.78 -17.59 -11.39
C LEU A 196 -4.93 -18.08 -12.28
N LEU A 197 -5.43 -17.22 -13.17
CA LEU A 197 -6.48 -17.58 -14.12
C LEU A 197 -5.99 -18.65 -15.12
N ALA A 198 -4.75 -18.54 -15.58
CA ALA A 198 -4.15 -19.52 -16.48
C ALA A 198 -4.10 -20.93 -15.87
N GLN A 199 -3.83 -21.06 -14.56
CA GLN A 199 -3.88 -22.34 -13.85
C GLN A 199 -5.28 -23.00 -13.86
N HIS A 200 -6.33 -22.21 -14.10
CA HIS A 200 -7.71 -22.66 -14.20
C HIS A 200 -8.24 -22.66 -15.65
N GLY A 201 -7.35 -22.52 -16.65
CA GLY A 201 -7.73 -22.46 -18.06
C GLY A 201 -8.56 -21.22 -18.44
N LYS A 202 -8.50 -20.16 -17.63
CA LYS A 202 -9.21 -18.89 -17.84
C LYS A 202 -8.23 -17.78 -18.27
N SER A 203 -8.78 -16.69 -18.78
CA SER A 203 -8.05 -15.44 -19.05
C SER A 203 -8.83 -14.25 -18.50
N ILE A 204 -8.21 -13.07 -18.43
CA ILE A 204 -8.90 -11.84 -17.97
C ILE A 204 -10.08 -11.48 -18.89
N LYS A 205 -9.95 -11.75 -20.19
CA LYS A 205 -10.94 -11.33 -21.19
C LYS A 205 -12.31 -11.92 -20.90
N GLY A 206 -13.30 -11.04 -20.78
CA GLY A 206 -14.71 -11.41 -20.56
C GLY A 206 -15.09 -11.66 -19.10
N LEU A 207 -14.14 -11.71 -18.16
CA LEU A 207 -14.43 -11.82 -16.73
C LEU A 207 -14.85 -10.48 -16.13
N THR A 208 -15.60 -10.56 -15.03
CA THR A 208 -16.06 -9.42 -14.24
C THR A 208 -15.18 -9.19 -13.02
N PHE A 209 -14.88 -7.92 -12.74
CA PHE A 209 -13.97 -7.50 -11.69
C PHE A 209 -14.60 -6.45 -10.79
N VAL A 210 -14.34 -6.57 -9.49
CA VAL A 210 -14.70 -5.57 -8.47
C VAL A 210 -13.44 -5.11 -7.77
N ILE A 211 -13.27 -3.80 -7.64
CA ILE A 211 -12.04 -3.19 -7.09
C ILE A 211 -12.40 -2.30 -5.88
N GLN A 212 -11.86 -2.63 -4.71
CA GLN A 212 -11.95 -1.75 -3.54
C GLN A 212 -10.70 -0.86 -3.48
N GLY A 213 -10.91 0.45 -3.44
CA GLY A 213 -9.84 1.44 -3.43
C GLY A 213 -9.44 1.84 -4.85
N PHE A 214 -9.60 3.11 -5.18
CA PHE A 214 -9.26 3.69 -6.48
C PHE A 214 -8.13 4.72 -6.39
N GLY A 215 -7.15 4.47 -5.50
CA GLY A 215 -5.88 5.21 -5.45
C GLY A 215 -4.88 4.68 -6.49
N ASN A 216 -3.59 4.94 -6.30
CA ASN A 216 -2.54 4.55 -7.26
C ASN A 216 -2.63 3.06 -7.67
N VAL A 217 -2.77 2.12 -6.73
CA VAL A 217 -2.83 0.69 -7.08
C VAL A 217 -4.11 0.37 -7.85
N GLY A 218 -5.27 0.69 -7.29
CA GLY A 218 -6.56 0.32 -7.87
C GLY A 218 -6.85 0.95 -9.23
N SER A 219 -6.44 2.20 -9.46
CA SER A 219 -6.60 2.86 -10.77
C SER A 219 -5.77 2.17 -11.86
N TRP A 220 -4.51 1.85 -11.56
CA TRP A 220 -3.64 1.12 -12.49
C TRP A 220 -4.15 -0.31 -12.74
N VAL A 221 -4.65 -1.00 -11.71
CA VAL A 221 -5.30 -2.31 -11.89
C VAL A 221 -6.49 -2.20 -12.83
N ALA A 222 -7.44 -1.30 -12.54
CA ALA A 222 -8.65 -1.13 -13.32
C ALA A 222 -8.33 -0.86 -14.81
N ARG A 223 -7.38 0.05 -15.06
CA ARG A 223 -6.95 0.40 -16.40
C ARG A 223 -6.35 -0.80 -17.13
N LEU A 224 -5.37 -1.47 -16.52
CA LEU A 224 -4.63 -2.57 -17.16
C LEU A 224 -5.49 -3.82 -17.37
N ILE A 225 -6.49 -4.06 -16.51
CA ILE A 225 -7.50 -5.11 -16.70
C ILE A 225 -8.45 -4.75 -17.84
N GLY A 226 -8.92 -3.50 -17.90
CA GLY A 226 -9.76 -3.00 -19.00
C GLY A 226 -9.07 -3.12 -20.36
N GLU A 227 -7.78 -2.75 -20.44
CA GLU A 227 -6.94 -2.91 -21.64
C GLU A 227 -6.82 -4.38 -22.11
N ARG A 228 -7.04 -5.35 -21.21
CA ARG A 228 -7.02 -6.80 -21.50
C ARG A 228 -8.41 -7.39 -21.73
N GLY A 229 -9.45 -6.54 -21.79
CA GLY A 229 -10.83 -6.95 -22.03
C GLY A 229 -11.55 -7.53 -20.81
N GLY A 230 -11.04 -7.29 -19.59
CA GLY A 230 -11.79 -7.54 -18.36
C GLY A 230 -12.81 -6.44 -18.13
N LYS A 231 -13.97 -6.79 -17.55
CA LYS A 231 -15.06 -5.86 -17.26
C LYS A 231 -14.99 -5.41 -15.81
N ILE A 232 -14.62 -4.15 -15.56
CA ILE A 232 -14.69 -3.58 -14.20
C ILE A 232 -16.13 -3.18 -13.93
N ILE A 233 -16.83 -3.95 -13.10
CA ILE A 233 -18.27 -3.74 -12.87
C ILE A 233 -18.60 -2.94 -11.62
N ALA A 234 -17.66 -2.83 -10.66
CA ALA A 234 -17.79 -1.93 -9.53
C ALA A 234 -16.44 -1.47 -8.97
N VAL A 235 -16.39 -0.23 -8.51
CA VAL A 235 -15.22 0.41 -7.90
C VAL A 235 -15.65 1.22 -6.67
N SER A 236 -14.84 1.24 -5.62
CA SER A 236 -15.01 2.18 -4.49
C SER A 236 -13.74 2.93 -4.13
N ASP A 237 -13.91 4.06 -3.45
CA ASP A 237 -12.90 4.70 -2.64
C ASP A 237 -13.54 5.41 -1.42
N VAL A 238 -12.78 6.28 -0.75
CA VAL A 238 -13.25 7.01 0.44
C VAL A 238 -14.43 7.95 0.19
N THR A 239 -14.75 8.26 -1.07
CA THR A 239 -15.85 9.16 -1.46
C THR A 239 -17.15 8.44 -1.81
N GLY A 240 -17.10 7.12 -2.02
CA GLY A 240 -18.25 6.30 -2.33
C GLY A 240 -17.92 5.13 -3.27
N ALA A 241 -18.96 4.49 -3.81
CA ALA A 241 -18.84 3.39 -4.76
C ALA A 241 -19.73 3.61 -5.99
N VAL A 242 -19.26 3.13 -7.13
CA VAL A 242 -19.96 3.16 -8.42
C VAL A 242 -19.99 1.78 -9.04
N LYS A 243 -21.08 1.46 -9.73
CA LYS A 243 -21.27 0.18 -10.43
C LYS A 243 -21.82 0.37 -11.83
N ASN A 244 -21.46 -0.53 -12.73
CA ASN A 244 -22.09 -0.67 -14.03
C ASN A 244 -21.91 -2.12 -14.50
N GLN A 245 -23.00 -2.88 -14.60
CA GLN A 245 -22.95 -4.30 -15.01
C GLN A 245 -22.38 -4.50 -16.42
N ASN A 246 -22.47 -3.48 -17.29
CA ASN A 246 -21.90 -3.52 -18.63
C ASN A 246 -20.39 -3.21 -18.64
N GLY A 247 -19.82 -2.79 -17.51
CA GLY A 247 -18.45 -2.33 -17.37
C GLY A 247 -18.35 -0.81 -17.28
N LEU A 248 -17.53 -0.32 -16.35
CA LEU A 248 -17.19 1.09 -16.18
C LEU A 248 -16.12 1.49 -17.22
N ASP A 249 -16.28 2.64 -17.87
CA ASP A 249 -15.19 3.26 -18.62
C ASP A 249 -14.18 3.84 -17.64
N ILE A 250 -13.03 3.19 -17.52
CA ILE A 250 -11.99 3.55 -16.54
C ILE A 250 -11.29 4.85 -16.92
N VAL A 251 -11.19 5.19 -18.20
CA VAL A 251 -10.55 6.45 -18.63
C VAL A 251 -11.42 7.62 -18.22
N ASP A 252 -12.73 7.53 -18.48
CA ASP A 252 -13.68 8.57 -18.10
C ASP A 252 -13.88 8.64 -16.58
N LEU A 253 -13.87 7.50 -15.88
CA LEU A 253 -13.96 7.48 -14.41
C LEU A 253 -12.73 8.13 -13.75
N LEU A 254 -11.53 7.94 -14.32
CA LEU A 254 -10.32 8.62 -13.85
C LEU A 254 -10.40 10.12 -14.05
N ARG A 255 -10.85 10.57 -15.23
CA ARG A 255 -11.04 12.00 -15.53
C ARG A 255 -12.06 12.63 -14.57
N HIS A 256 -13.20 11.98 -14.38
CA HIS A 256 -14.24 12.41 -13.44
C HIS A 256 -13.68 12.59 -12.03
N LYS A 257 -12.91 11.61 -11.55
CA LYS A 257 -12.31 11.68 -10.21
C LYS A 257 -11.27 12.79 -10.10
N GLU A 258 -10.48 13.04 -11.13
CA GLU A 258 -9.49 14.12 -11.16
C GLU A 258 -10.17 15.51 -11.13
N GLU A 259 -11.27 15.68 -11.86
CA GLU A 259 -12.01 16.94 -11.95
C GLU A 259 -12.85 17.24 -10.70
N THR A 260 -13.52 16.22 -10.14
CA THR A 260 -14.49 16.40 -9.06
C THR A 260 -13.95 16.05 -7.67
N GLY A 261 -12.86 15.28 -7.62
CA GLY A 261 -12.33 14.73 -6.37
C GLY A 261 -13.13 13.56 -5.79
N CYS A 262 -14.21 13.10 -6.42
CA CYS A 262 -15.04 11.98 -5.95
C CYS A 262 -15.36 10.97 -7.05
N LEU A 263 -15.74 9.74 -6.66
CA LEU A 263 -16.27 8.73 -7.57
C LEU A 263 -17.77 8.85 -7.78
N THR A 264 -18.48 9.37 -6.78
CA THR A 264 -19.93 9.50 -6.83
C THR A 264 -20.35 10.49 -7.92
N ASN A 265 -21.58 10.35 -8.41
CA ASN A 265 -22.14 11.15 -9.50
C ASN A 265 -21.43 10.99 -10.86
N PHE A 266 -20.60 9.95 -11.03
CA PHE A 266 -20.07 9.59 -12.34
C PHE A 266 -21.23 9.18 -13.27
N SER A 267 -21.39 9.85 -14.41
CA SER A 267 -22.51 9.62 -15.34
C SER A 267 -22.46 8.25 -16.04
N GLY A 268 -21.28 7.61 -16.09
CA GLY A 268 -21.09 6.29 -16.70
C GLY A 268 -21.40 5.10 -15.78
N GLY A 269 -21.98 5.32 -14.60
CA GLY A 269 -22.37 4.26 -13.69
C GLY A 269 -23.38 4.70 -12.63
N ASP A 270 -23.95 3.73 -11.92
CA ASP A 270 -24.88 3.97 -10.83
C ASP A 270 -24.16 4.04 -9.49
N HIS A 271 -24.71 4.82 -8.56
CA HIS A 271 -24.27 4.78 -7.17
C HIS A 271 -24.46 3.37 -6.57
N MET A 272 -23.50 2.94 -5.76
CA MET A 272 -23.51 1.71 -4.99
C MET A 272 -23.24 2.03 -3.52
N ASP A 273 -23.89 1.33 -2.59
CA ASP A 273 -23.48 1.38 -1.19
C ASP A 273 -22.07 0.76 -1.05
N PRO A 274 -21.06 1.50 -0.57
CA PRO A 274 -19.71 0.97 -0.40
C PRO A 274 -19.62 -0.31 0.45
N ASN A 275 -20.57 -0.52 1.37
CA ASN A 275 -20.61 -1.73 2.20
C ASN A 275 -20.98 -2.99 1.41
N GLU A 276 -21.69 -2.83 0.30
CA GLU A 276 -22.08 -3.95 -0.58
C GLU A 276 -20.94 -4.39 -1.50
N LEU A 277 -19.98 -3.52 -1.78
CA LEU A 277 -18.94 -3.73 -2.79
C LEU A 277 -18.16 -5.03 -2.60
N LEU A 278 -17.69 -5.32 -1.37
CA LEU A 278 -16.90 -6.53 -1.09
C LEU A 278 -17.70 -7.83 -1.25
N THR A 279 -19.02 -7.72 -1.36
CA THR A 279 -19.96 -8.84 -1.53
C THR A 279 -20.65 -8.84 -2.88
N HIS A 280 -20.29 -7.89 -3.75
CA HIS A 280 -20.87 -7.78 -5.07
C HIS A 280 -20.43 -8.96 -5.93
N GLU A 281 -21.39 -9.59 -6.60
CA GLU A 281 -21.14 -10.78 -7.41
C GLU A 281 -20.21 -10.45 -8.58
N CYS A 282 -19.08 -11.15 -8.63
CA CYS A 282 -18.06 -11.00 -9.67
C CYS A 282 -17.17 -12.24 -9.76
N ASP A 283 -16.42 -12.35 -10.85
CA ASP A 283 -15.45 -13.44 -11.03
C ASP A 283 -14.19 -13.22 -10.17
N VAL A 284 -13.74 -11.97 -10.05
CA VAL A 284 -12.49 -11.62 -9.34
C VAL A 284 -12.67 -10.35 -8.50
N LEU A 285 -12.41 -10.47 -7.20
CA LEU A 285 -12.39 -9.35 -6.25
C LEU A 285 -10.95 -8.92 -5.95
N ILE A 286 -10.68 -7.62 -6.06
CA ILE A 286 -9.35 -7.03 -5.85
C ILE A 286 -9.43 -5.93 -4.77
N PRO A 287 -9.10 -6.25 -3.50
CA PRO A 287 -9.01 -5.25 -2.44
C PRO A 287 -7.64 -4.54 -2.45
N CYS A 288 -7.66 -3.23 -2.72
CA CYS A 288 -6.50 -2.33 -2.87
C CYS A 288 -6.59 -1.08 -1.98
N ALA A 289 -7.33 -1.16 -0.86
CA ALA A 289 -7.51 -0.07 0.10
C ALA A 289 -6.82 -0.38 1.44
N LEU A 290 -7.59 -0.78 2.46
CA LEU A 290 -7.12 -1.06 3.82
C LEU A 290 -7.02 -2.56 4.08
N GLY A 291 -6.21 -2.93 5.09
CA GLY A 291 -6.11 -4.31 5.57
C GLY A 291 -7.34 -4.75 6.38
N GLY A 292 -7.54 -6.06 6.54
CA GLY A 292 -8.58 -6.62 7.43
C GLY A 292 -10.03 -6.46 6.97
N VAL A 293 -10.26 -5.90 5.78
CA VAL A 293 -11.58 -5.66 5.18
C VAL A 293 -12.35 -6.95 4.85
N LEU A 294 -11.64 -8.04 4.58
CA LEU A 294 -12.20 -9.39 4.48
C LEU A 294 -11.97 -10.12 5.80
N ASN A 295 -13.03 -10.27 6.59
CA ASN A 295 -12.99 -10.86 7.92
C ASN A 295 -14.23 -11.72 8.19
N LYS A 296 -14.32 -12.31 9.39
CA LYS A 296 -15.42 -13.21 9.76
C LYS A 296 -16.80 -12.54 9.78
N LEU A 297 -16.86 -11.22 9.91
CA LEU A 297 -18.10 -10.44 9.87
C LEU A 297 -18.45 -10.00 8.44
N SER A 298 -17.51 -10.07 7.50
CA SER A 298 -17.80 -9.87 6.09
C SER A 298 -18.79 -10.95 5.64
N PRO A 299 -19.89 -10.62 4.94
CA PRO A 299 -20.93 -11.59 4.56
C PRO A 299 -20.48 -12.73 3.64
N CYS A 300 -19.19 -12.75 3.26
CA CYS A 300 -18.60 -13.63 2.26
C CYS A 300 -17.74 -14.78 2.81
N PHE A 301 -17.73 -15.04 4.13
CA PHE A 301 -17.26 -16.33 4.62
C PHE A 301 -18.29 -17.43 4.27
N PRO A 302 -17.86 -18.59 3.77
CA PRO A 302 -17.91 -19.05 2.38
C PRO A 302 -19.31 -19.45 1.84
N GLN A 303 -20.39 -18.70 2.11
CA GLN A 303 -21.73 -19.09 1.63
C GLN A 303 -22.24 -18.35 0.36
N LYS A 304 -21.64 -17.22 -0.02
CA LYS A 304 -22.09 -16.42 -1.20
C LYS A 304 -21.03 -16.15 -2.26
N LEU A 305 -19.74 -16.34 -1.96
CA LEU A 305 -18.71 -16.37 -3.00
C LEU A 305 -18.74 -17.78 -3.59
N GLY A 306 -19.16 -17.92 -4.85
CA GLY A 306 -18.89 -19.11 -5.65
C GLY A 306 -17.37 -19.28 -5.87
N PRO A 307 -16.89 -19.77 -7.02
CA PRO A 307 -15.45 -19.90 -7.30
C PRO A 307 -14.75 -18.53 -7.55
N CYS A 308 -15.01 -17.55 -6.69
CA CYS A 308 -14.44 -16.21 -6.75
C CYS A 308 -12.99 -16.27 -6.23
N LEU A 309 -12.05 -15.95 -7.11
CA LEU A 309 -10.63 -15.89 -6.76
C LEU A 309 -10.36 -14.51 -6.18
N SER A 310 -9.93 -14.44 -4.91
CA SER A 310 -9.49 -13.18 -4.31
C SER A 310 -7.98 -12.99 -4.49
N VAL A 311 -7.58 -11.84 -5.02
CA VAL A 311 -6.17 -11.46 -5.15
C VAL A 311 -5.95 -10.20 -4.34
N SER A 312 -5.44 -10.35 -3.12
CA SER A 312 -5.09 -9.22 -2.25
C SER A 312 -3.59 -8.97 -2.31
N PHE A 313 -3.21 -7.75 -2.67
CA PHE A 313 -1.85 -7.26 -2.49
C PHE A 313 -1.82 -6.39 -1.24
N PHE A 314 -1.16 -6.87 -0.20
CA PHE A 314 -0.94 -6.09 1.02
C PHE A 314 -0.13 -4.83 0.67
N THR A 315 -0.80 -3.68 0.70
CA THR A 315 -0.17 -2.35 0.78
C THR A 315 -0.40 -1.77 2.15
#